data_AF-A0A0Q6YXY0-F1
#
_entry.id   AF-A0A0Q6YXY0-F1
#
_cell.length_a   1.000
_cell.length_b   1.000
_cell.length_c   1.000
_cell.angle_alpha   90.00
_cell.angle_beta   90.00
_cell.angle_gamma   90.00
#
_symmetry.space_group_name_H-M   'P 1'
#
loop_
_entity.id
_entity.type
_entity.pdbx_description
1 polymer ?
#
loop_
_entity_poly.entity_id
_entity_poly.type
_entity_poly.pdbx_seq_one_letter_code
_entity_poly.pdbx_strand_id
1 'polypeptide(L)'
;MSWGFEEDKVYNRRADIHAKFGGQQQGGIITPSQHPVVFIITGEEGLEHGYADRMRADGAFEYFGEGQVGDMALQRGNLAIATHAAEGKGLLLFRKTTEGLRFVSEMVYEKHHIERAPDRENNERDAIVFELRPLGAIFEATEDAPLDDKNDLEQLRALAKASAGIFPPTQVAGTRNVYQRSRDVRNYVLMRAGANCEGCNSPAPFIRKNGSPYLEPHHIRRVSDGGPDDPAFVISLCPNCHRRVHAGKDGPAYNDILLAKMQSIEPN
;
A
#
# COMPACT_ATOMS: atom_id res chain seq x y z
N MET A 1 7.75 7.80 9.05
CA MET A 1 8.14 8.55 7.84
C MET A 1 8.05 7.61 6.66
N SER A 2 7.17 7.91 5.70
CA SER A 2 7.04 7.14 4.46
C SER A 2 7.68 7.96 3.34
N TRP A 3 8.67 7.40 2.64
CA TRP A 3 9.38 8.10 1.54
C TRP A 3 10.01 9.46 1.92
N GLY A 4 10.35 9.66 3.19
CA GLY A 4 10.85 10.95 3.70
C GLY A 4 9.76 11.99 3.98
N PHE A 5 8.49 11.60 3.88
CA PHE A 5 7.33 12.40 4.26
C PHE A 5 6.83 11.99 5.66
N GLU A 6 6.37 12.99 6.41
CA GLU A 6 5.80 12.86 7.75
C GLU A 6 4.39 13.41 7.72
N GLU A 7 3.46 12.68 8.35
CA GLU A 7 2.04 13.02 8.35
C GLU A 7 1.82 14.44 8.86
N ASP A 8 0.82 15.12 8.29
CA ASP A 8 0.45 16.50 8.56
C ASP A 8 1.48 17.59 8.23
N LYS A 9 2.71 17.22 7.82
CA LYS A 9 3.67 18.21 7.31
C LYS A 9 3.33 18.69 5.91
N VAL A 10 3.66 19.95 5.65
CA VAL A 10 3.44 20.62 4.36
C VAL A 10 4.74 20.61 3.55
N TYR A 11 4.62 20.29 2.27
CA TYR A 11 5.73 20.12 1.34
C TYR A 11 5.50 20.95 0.07
N ASN A 12 6.60 21.39 -0.54
CA ASN A 12 6.54 22.10 -1.82
C ASN A 12 6.50 21.10 -2.97
N ARG A 13 5.45 21.15 -3.82
CA ARG A 13 5.30 20.23 -4.95
C ARG A 13 6.53 20.19 -5.88
N ARG A 14 7.15 21.34 -6.16
CA ARG A 14 8.31 21.40 -7.06
C ARG A 14 9.58 20.91 -6.38
N ALA A 15 9.90 21.45 -5.20
CA ALA A 15 11.16 21.17 -4.53
C ALA A 15 11.20 19.81 -3.81
N ASP A 16 10.09 19.38 -3.23
CA ASP A 16 10.04 18.18 -2.40
C ASP A 16 9.53 16.94 -3.13
N ILE A 17 8.75 17.11 -4.21
CA ILE A 17 8.27 15.99 -5.03
C ILE A 17 9.02 15.96 -6.37
N HIS A 18 8.83 16.94 -7.24
CA HIS A 18 9.36 16.85 -8.61
C HIS A 18 10.88 16.87 -8.69
N ALA A 19 11.57 17.69 -7.90
CA ALA A 19 13.04 17.72 -7.92
C ALA A 19 13.68 16.42 -7.40
N LYS A 20 12.97 15.67 -6.54
CA LYS A 20 13.47 14.43 -5.93
C LYS A 20 13.05 13.17 -6.71
N PHE A 21 11.82 13.14 -7.19
CA PHE A 21 11.20 11.94 -7.78
C PHE A 21 10.87 12.11 -9.28
N GLY A 22 10.84 13.33 -9.82
CA GLY A 22 10.41 13.60 -11.18
C GLY A 22 8.88 13.49 -11.37
N GLY A 23 8.47 12.85 -12.47
CA GLY A 23 7.05 12.62 -12.81
C GLY A 23 6.33 13.83 -13.43
N GLN A 24 5.02 13.68 -13.66
CA GLN A 24 4.14 14.66 -14.29
C GLN A 24 3.98 15.90 -13.40
N GLN A 25 4.21 17.09 -13.96
CA GLN A 25 4.16 18.35 -13.19
C GLN A 25 2.74 18.94 -13.04
N GLN A 26 1.77 18.39 -13.77
CA GLN A 26 0.38 18.82 -13.77
C GLN A 26 -0.53 17.64 -13.43
N GLY A 27 -1.72 17.92 -12.90
CA GLY A 27 -2.70 16.91 -12.51
C GLY A 27 -2.59 16.44 -11.07
N GLY A 28 -3.56 15.59 -10.69
CA GLY A 28 -3.69 15.02 -9.35
C GLY A 28 -2.86 13.76 -9.14
N ILE A 29 -2.50 13.03 -10.20
CA ILE A 29 -1.74 11.78 -10.11
C ILE A 29 -0.34 11.98 -10.69
N ILE A 30 0.69 11.57 -9.94
CA ILE A 30 2.09 11.66 -10.36
C ILE A 30 2.70 10.25 -10.27
N THR A 31 3.27 9.78 -11.38
CA THR A 31 3.85 8.45 -11.51
C THR A 31 5.33 8.53 -11.94
N PRO A 32 6.25 8.82 -11.00
CA PRO A 32 7.69 8.70 -11.22
C PRO A 32 8.08 7.36 -11.85
N SER A 33 8.87 7.39 -12.93
CA SER A 33 9.33 6.17 -13.60
C SER A 33 10.55 5.53 -12.92
N GLN A 34 11.34 6.34 -12.20
CA GLN A 34 12.59 5.91 -11.55
C GLN A 34 12.40 5.51 -10.08
N HIS A 35 11.20 5.67 -9.54
CA HIS A 35 10.90 5.39 -8.14
C HIS A 35 9.61 4.58 -8.04
N PRO A 36 9.57 3.50 -7.23
CA PRO A 36 8.36 2.71 -7.04
C PRO A 36 7.36 3.44 -6.11
N VAL A 37 6.83 4.57 -6.57
CA VAL A 37 5.89 5.40 -5.81
C VAL A 37 4.89 6.06 -6.74
N VAL A 38 3.65 6.20 -6.28
CA VAL A 38 2.58 6.97 -6.92
C VAL A 38 2.14 8.04 -5.93
N PHE A 39 2.10 9.29 -6.38
CA PHE A 39 1.54 10.38 -5.58
C PHE A 39 0.15 10.71 -6.09
N ILE A 40 -0.81 10.84 -5.18
CA ILE A 40 -2.14 11.34 -5.47
C ILE A 40 -2.41 12.61 -4.66
N ILE A 41 -3.01 13.60 -5.30
CA ILE A 41 -3.26 14.92 -4.74
C ILE A 41 -4.76 15.18 -4.81
N THR A 42 -5.35 15.45 -3.65
CA THR A 42 -6.75 15.88 -3.49
C THR A 42 -6.82 17.37 -3.17
N GLY A 43 -7.92 18.06 -3.53
CA GLY A 43 -8.13 19.48 -3.23
C GLY A 43 -9.45 20.02 -3.77
N GLU A 44 -9.88 21.16 -3.24
CA GLU A 44 -11.20 21.77 -3.54
C GLU A 44 -11.38 22.17 -5.02
N GLU A 45 -10.30 22.52 -5.73
CA GLU A 45 -10.33 22.77 -7.18
C GLU A 45 -10.81 21.55 -7.99
N GLY A 46 -10.75 20.35 -7.41
CA GLY A 46 -11.29 19.16 -8.05
C GLY A 46 -12.80 19.22 -8.25
N LEU A 47 -13.52 19.93 -7.37
CA LEU A 47 -14.98 20.12 -7.49
C LEU A 47 -15.34 20.84 -8.79
N GLU A 48 -14.50 21.78 -9.26
CA GLU A 48 -14.67 22.48 -10.54
C GLU A 48 -14.50 21.57 -11.76
N HIS A 49 -13.99 20.35 -11.57
CA HIS A 49 -13.81 19.32 -12.60
C HIS A 49 -14.70 18.08 -12.36
N GLY A 50 -15.68 18.20 -11.45
CA GLY A 50 -16.59 17.12 -11.09
C GLY A 50 -16.00 16.06 -10.15
N TYR A 51 -14.85 16.33 -9.53
CA TYR A 51 -14.23 15.44 -8.55
C TYR A 51 -14.78 15.72 -7.15
N ALA A 52 -15.36 14.69 -6.52
CA ALA A 52 -15.96 14.77 -5.20
C ALA A 52 -15.25 13.81 -4.23
N ASP A 53 -13.93 13.99 -4.07
CA ASP A 53 -13.13 13.23 -3.12
C ASP A 53 -13.69 13.36 -1.70
N ARG A 54 -13.81 12.24 -0.98
CA ARG A 54 -14.51 12.23 0.31
C ARG A 54 -14.03 11.12 1.22
N MET A 55 -14.10 11.40 2.53
CA MET A 55 -13.89 10.37 3.55
C MET A 55 -15.23 9.70 3.86
N ARG A 56 -15.27 8.37 3.81
CA ARG A 56 -16.44 7.58 4.18
C ARG A 56 -16.44 7.25 5.67
N ALA A 57 -17.63 6.97 6.20
CA ALA A 57 -17.82 6.62 7.61
C ALA A 57 -17.09 5.32 8.02
N ASP A 58 -16.81 4.43 7.08
CA ASP A 58 -16.08 3.18 7.30
C ASP A 58 -14.56 3.36 7.23
N GLY A 59 -14.06 4.59 7.03
CA GLY A 59 -12.64 4.92 6.94
C GLY A 59 -12.02 4.73 5.55
N ALA A 60 -12.80 4.49 4.50
CA ALA A 60 -12.31 4.54 3.13
C ALA A 60 -12.24 5.99 2.65
N PHE A 61 -11.16 6.34 1.95
CA PHE A 61 -11.05 7.58 1.21
C PHE A 61 -11.41 7.33 -0.25
N GLU A 62 -12.48 7.98 -0.70
CA GLU A 62 -12.89 7.99 -2.10
C GLU A 62 -12.10 9.05 -2.85
N TYR A 63 -11.39 8.61 -3.89
CA TYR A 63 -10.57 9.46 -4.75
C TYR A 63 -11.04 9.31 -6.21
N PHE A 64 -11.42 10.41 -6.84
CA PHE A 64 -11.83 10.40 -8.24
C PHE A 64 -10.60 10.30 -9.16
N GLY A 65 -10.70 9.42 -10.16
CA GLY A 65 -9.64 9.20 -11.14
C GLY A 65 -9.40 10.38 -12.08
N GLU A 66 -8.27 10.33 -12.78
CA GLU A 66 -7.95 11.31 -13.81
C GLU A 66 -8.77 11.11 -15.09
N GLY A 67 -8.97 12.22 -15.80
CA GLY A 67 -9.85 12.34 -16.97
C GLY A 67 -10.81 13.50 -16.72
N GLN A 68 -10.79 14.53 -17.56
CA GLN A 68 -11.58 15.76 -17.34
C GLN A 68 -12.82 15.86 -18.24
N VAL A 69 -12.82 15.16 -19.37
CA VAL A 69 -13.89 15.20 -20.38
C VAL A 69 -14.17 13.77 -20.84
N GLY A 70 -15.45 13.40 -20.91
CA GLY A 70 -15.89 12.05 -21.24
C GLY A 70 -15.55 10.99 -20.21
N ASP A 71 -15.90 9.74 -20.53
CA ASP A 71 -15.75 8.59 -19.64
C ASP A 71 -14.28 8.38 -19.24
N MET A 72 -14.05 8.16 -17.95
CA MET A 72 -12.73 7.85 -17.43
C MET A 72 -12.33 6.42 -17.82
N ALA A 73 -11.02 6.21 -17.99
CA ALA A 73 -10.46 4.91 -18.33
C ALA A 73 -9.37 4.50 -17.32
N LEU A 74 -9.29 3.19 -17.02
CA LEU A 74 -8.22 2.58 -16.24
C LEU A 74 -6.93 2.48 -17.06
N GLN A 75 -6.33 3.62 -17.33
CA GLN A 75 -5.06 3.75 -18.03
C GLN A 75 -4.19 4.77 -17.30
N ARG A 76 -2.87 4.75 -17.57
CA ARG A 76 -1.92 5.75 -17.05
C ARG A 76 -2.01 5.90 -15.53
N GLY A 77 -2.35 7.08 -15.00
CA GLY A 77 -2.43 7.36 -13.56
C GLY A 77 -3.49 6.50 -12.86
N ASN A 78 -4.66 6.33 -13.48
CA ASN A 78 -5.72 5.48 -12.93
C ASN A 78 -5.28 4.02 -12.83
N LEU A 79 -4.59 3.51 -13.85
CA LEU A 79 -4.03 2.16 -13.81
C LEU A 79 -2.96 2.05 -12.71
N ALA A 80 -2.08 3.06 -12.59
CA ALA A 80 -1.03 3.07 -11.59
C ALA A 80 -1.58 3.05 -10.15
N ILE A 81 -2.73 3.68 -9.88
CA ILE A 81 -3.42 3.54 -8.59
C ILE A 81 -3.91 2.10 -8.43
N ALA A 82 -4.59 1.53 -9.42
CA ALA A 82 -5.15 0.18 -9.31
C ALA A 82 -4.09 -0.93 -9.17
N THR A 83 -2.90 -0.75 -9.76
CA THR A 83 -1.83 -1.76 -9.77
C THR A 83 -0.70 -1.48 -8.78
N HIS A 84 -0.75 -0.37 -8.01
CA HIS A 84 0.37 0.10 -7.20
C HIS A 84 0.97 -1.00 -6.31
N ALA A 85 0.12 -1.72 -5.56
CA ALA A 85 0.54 -2.77 -4.63
C ALA A 85 1.23 -3.94 -5.36
N ALA A 86 0.63 -4.38 -6.47
CA ALA A 86 1.16 -5.49 -7.27
C ALA A 86 2.50 -5.16 -7.93
N GLU A 87 2.72 -3.89 -8.26
CA GLU A 87 3.98 -3.38 -8.81
C GLU A 87 5.00 -3.00 -7.72
N GLY A 88 4.69 -3.25 -6.43
CA GLY A 88 5.56 -2.92 -5.30
C GLY A 88 5.70 -1.41 -5.04
N LYS A 89 4.73 -0.61 -5.49
CA LYS A 89 4.75 0.85 -5.39
C LYS A 89 3.98 1.36 -4.17
N GLY A 90 4.58 2.31 -3.45
CA GLY A 90 3.86 3.10 -2.45
C GLY A 90 2.81 4.00 -3.09
N LEU A 91 1.69 4.27 -2.43
CA LEU A 91 0.66 5.21 -2.88
C LEU A 91 0.47 6.30 -1.82
N LEU A 92 0.87 7.53 -2.13
CA LEU A 92 0.97 8.60 -1.14
C LEU A 92 -0.08 9.66 -1.40
N LEU A 93 -0.96 9.89 -0.42
CA LEU A 93 -2.00 10.91 -0.50
C LEU A 93 -1.50 12.24 0.07
N PHE A 94 -1.65 13.28 -0.74
CA PHE A 94 -1.42 14.66 -0.37
C PHE A 94 -2.71 15.47 -0.50
N ARG A 95 -2.93 16.41 0.41
CA ARG A 95 -3.99 17.41 0.31
C ARG A 95 -3.39 18.75 -0.10
N LYS A 96 -3.97 19.38 -1.12
CA LYS A 96 -3.63 20.74 -1.51
C LYS A 96 -4.11 21.71 -0.42
N THR A 97 -3.22 22.61 -0.04
CA THR A 97 -3.48 23.70 0.91
C THR A 97 -2.91 25.00 0.34
N THR A 98 -3.22 26.14 0.97
CA THR A 98 -2.63 27.44 0.59
C THR A 98 -1.11 27.49 0.78
N GLU A 99 -0.57 26.72 1.72
CA GLU A 99 0.86 26.69 2.07
C GLU A 99 1.67 25.68 1.25
N GLY A 100 1.00 24.77 0.54
CA GLY A 100 1.63 23.70 -0.22
C GLY A 100 0.83 22.40 -0.19
N LEU A 101 1.52 21.27 -0.29
CA LEU A 101 0.92 19.94 -0.23
C LEU A 101 1.13 19.33 1.15
N ARG A 102 0.04 19.17 1.91
CA ARG A 102 0.08 18.46 3.19
C ARG A 102 0.09 16.96 2.94
N PHE A 103 1.08 16.24 3.46
CA PHE A 103 1.07 14.79 3.42
C PHE A 103 -0.01 14.26 4.37
N VAL A 104 -0.93 13.45 3.85
CA VAL A 104 -2.05 12.89 4.62
C VAL A 104 -1.67 11.54 5.18
N SER A 105 -1.39 10.57 4.31
CA SER A 105 -1.05 9.21 4.68
C SER A 105 -0.54 8.47 3.44
N GLU A 106 0.17 7.37 3.69
CA GLU A 106 0.29 6.31 2.70
C GLU A 106 -1.03 5.52 2.64
N MET A 107 -1.44 5.15 1.43
CA MET A 107 -2.73 4.55 1.11
C MET A 107 -2.55 3.20 0.43
N VAL A 108 -3.59 2.38 0.46
CA VAL A 108 -3.68 1.12 -0.28
C VAL A 108 -4.98 1.10 -1.07
N TYR A 109 -4.90 0.76 -2.34
CA TYR A 109 -6.07 0.52 -3.19
C TYR A 109 -6.85 -0.69 -2.69
N GLU A 110 -8.14 -0.49 -2.38
CA GLU A 110 -9.08 -1.57 -2.05
C GLU A 110 -9.84 -2.03 -3.29
N LYS A 111 -10.54 -1.10 -3.93
CA LYS A 111 -11.35 -1.33 -5.13
C LYS A 111 -11.67 -0.01 -5.80
N HIS A 112 -12.39 -0.04 -6.91
CA HIS A 112 -13.04 1.14 -7.47
C HIS A 112 -14.45 0.79 -7.92
N HIS A 113 -15.26 1.81 -8.13
CA HIS A 113 -16.57 1.70 -8.78
C HIS A 113 -16.73 2.83 -9.80
N ILE A 114 -17.78 2.71 -10.62
CA ILE A 114 -18.17 3.75 -11.56
C ILE A 114 -19.31 4.57 -10.95
N GLU A 115 -19.14 5.88 -10.93
CA GLU A 115 -20.14 6.86 -10.50
C GLU A 115 -20.53 7.73 -11.70
N ARG A 116 -21.83 7.97 -11.90
CA ARG A 116 -22.29 8.95 -12.90
C ARG A 116 -22.09 10.35 -12.34
N ALA A 117 -21.22 11.13 -12.98
CA ALA A 117 -20.86 12.46 -12.54
C ALA A 117 -20.70 13.40 -13.75
N PRO A 118 -20.91 14.71 -13.59
CA PRO A 118 -20.60 15.67 -14.64
C PRO A 118 -19.09 15.71 -14.90
N ASP A 119 -18.71 15.88 -16.16
CA ASP A 119 -17.37 16.24 -16.57
C ASP A 119 -17.18 17.76 -16.54
N ARG A 120 -16.00 18.24 -16.97
CA ARG A 120 -15.69 19.67 -16.99
C ARG A 120 -16.59 20.49 -17.92
N GLU A 121 -17.20 19.86 -18.92
CA GLU A 121 -18.16 20.48 -19.85
C GLU A 121 -19.62 20.32 -19.38
N ASN A 122 -19.82 19.81 -18.15
CA ASN A 122 -21.11 19.52 -17.55
C ASN A 122 -21.91 18.44 -18.30
N ASN A 123 -21.22 17.60 -19.09
CA ASN A 123 -21.80 16.40 -19.67
C ASN A 123 -21.70 15.26 -18.68
N GLU A 124 -22.73 14.41 -18.59
CA GLU A 124 -22.59 13.23 -17.75
C GLU A 124 -21.62 12.21 -18.34
N ARG A 125 -20.80 11.62 -17.47
CA ARG A 125 -19.82 10.60 -17.81
C ARG A 125 -19.73 9.51 -16.75
N ASP A 126 -19.08 8.42 -17.12
CA ASP A 126 -18.63 7.39 -16.19
C ASP A 126 -17.34 7.85 -15.52
N ALA A 127 -17.42 8.22 -14.23
CA ALA A 127 -16.27 8.56 -13.41
C ALA A 127 -15.78 7.32 -12.64
N ILE A 128 -14.47 7.09 -12.65
CA ILE A 128 -13.84 6.06 -11.81
C ILE A 128 -13.61 6.66 -10.42
N VAL A 129 -14.17 6.03 -9.40
CA VAL A 129 -13.99 6.40 -7.99
C VAL A 129 -13.25 5.28 -7.27
N PHE A 130 -12.01 5.57 -6.87
CA PHE A 130 -11.16 4.65 -6.12
C PHE A 130 -11.51 4.68 -4.64
N GLU A 131 -11.71 3.52 -4.04
CA GLU A 131 -11.79 3.35 -2.58
C GLU A 131 -10.40 2.97 -2.05
N LEU A 132 -9.81 3.87 -1.26
CA LEU A 132 -8.46 3.76 -0.72
C LEU A 132 -8.51 3.63 0.80
N ARG A 133 -7.60 2.84 1.38
CA ARG A 133 -7.48 2.65 2.83
C ARG A 133 -6.17 3.22 3.35
N PRO A 134 -6.17 4.00 4.46
CA PRO A 134 -4.94 4.42 5.11
C PRO A 134 -4.13 3.21 5.55
N LEU A 135 -2.85 3.23 5.23
CA LEU A 135 -1.99 2.10 5.52
C LEU A 135 -1.79 1.89 7.03
N GLY A 136 -1.62 2.98 7.79
CA GLY A 136 -1.49 2.92 9.25
C GLY A 136 -2.65 2.19 9.92
N ALA A 137 -3.89 2.46 9.48
CA ALA A 137 -5.08 1.79 9.99
C ALA A 137 -5.07 0.27 9.73
N ILE A 138 -4.51 -0.18 8.60
CA ILE A 138 -4.38 -1.60 8.28
C ILE A 138 -3.36 -2.28 9.19
N PHE A 139 -2.22 -1.62 9.46
CA PHE A 139 -1.24 -2.15 10.42
C PHE A 139 -1.82 -2.27 11.81
N GLU A 140 -2.42 -1.20 12.34
CA GLU A 140 -3.03 -1.19 13.66
C GLU A 140 -4.07 -2.31 13.80
N ALA A 141 -4.91 -2.51 12.78
CA ALA A 141 -5.92 -3.56 12.79
C ALA A 141 -5.35 -4.99 12.74
N THR A 142 -4.12 -5.17 12.24
CA THR A 142 -3.52 -6.49 12.04
C THR A 142 -2.47 -6.83 13.10
N GLU A 143 -1.78 -5.86 13.70
CA GLU A 143 -0.66 -6.09 14.62
C GLU A 143 -1.07 -6.90 15.87
N ASP A 144 -2.20 -6.54 16.49
CA ASP A 144 -2.71 -7.20 17.69
C ASP A 144 -3.69 -8.36 17.40
N ALA A 145 -4.00 -8.60 16.13
CA ALA A 145 -4.90 -9.67 15.75
C ALA A 145 -4.31 -11.04 16.16
N PRO A 146 -5.11 -11.92 16.80
CA PRO A 146 -4.69 -13.29 17.10
C PRO A 146 -4.25 -14.00 15.82
N LEU A 147 -3.14 -14.73 15.91
CA LEU A 147 -2.73 -15.66 14.88
C LEU A 147 -3.81 -16.71 14.70
N ASP A 148 -4.03 -17.09 13.45
CA ASP A 148 -4.92 -18.21 13.13
C ASP A 148 -4.16 -19.52 13.38
N ASP A 149 -4.47 -20.17 14.50
CA ASP A 149 -3.89 -21.44 14.93
C ASP A 149 -4.75 -22.65 14.53
N LYS A 150 -5.88 -22.42 13.84
CA LYS A 150 -6.82 -23.47 13.44
C LYS A 150 -6.48 -24.05 12.08
N ASN A 151 -5.95 -23.22 11.20
CA ASN A 151 -5.53 -23.61 9.86
C ASN A 151 -4.08 -24.11 9.90
N ASP A 152 -3.79 -25.17 9.15
CA ASP A 152 -2.42 -25.63 8.96
C ASP A 152 -1.62 -24.68 8.05
N LEU A 153 -0.30 -24.88 7.99
CA LEU A 153 0.59 -23.99 7.23
C LEU A 153 0.28 -23.98 5.72
N GLU A 154 -0.19 -25.09 5.15
CA GLU A 154 -0.51 -25.20 3.73
C GLU A 154 -1.80 -24.43 3.40
N GLN A 155 -2.80 -24.52 4.27
CA GLN A 155 -4.05 -23.74 4.17
C GLN A 155 -3.77 -22.25 4.33
N LEU A 156 -2.93 -21.85 5.28
CA LEU A 156 -2.51 -20.46 5.45
C LEU A 156 -1.75 -19.95 4.21
N ARG A 157 -0.87 -20.78 3.63
CA ARG A 157 -0.17 -20.45 2.37
C ARG A 157 -1.15 -20.19 1.23
N ALA A 158 -2.16 -21.06 1.08
CA ALA A 158 -3.18 -20.92 0.05
C ALA A 158 -4.02 -19.64 0.22
N LEU A 159 -4.44 -19.32 1.46
CA LEU A 159 -5.15 -18.08 1.78
C LEU A 159 -4.30 -16.84 1.49
N ALA A 160 -3.03 -16.87 1.87
CA ALA A 160 -2.09 -15.78 1.64
C ALA A 160 -1.81 -15.55 0.14
N LYS A 161 -1.58 -16.62 -0.64
CA LYS A 161 -1.44 -16.51 -2.11
C LYS A 161 -2.72 -16.02 -2.79
N ALA A 162 -3.88 -16.51 -2.37
CA ALA A 162 -5.18 -16.08 -2.92
C ALA A 162 -5.51 -14.63 -2.59
N SER A 163 -5.06 -14.12 -1.44
CA SER A 163 -5.28 -12.74 -1.03
C SER A 163 -4.24 -11.76 -1.58
N ALA A 164 -3.02 -12.20 -1.85
CA ALA A 164 -1.99 -11.37 -2.46
C ALA A 164 -2.15 -11.19 -3.99
N GLY A 165 -2.92 -12.07 -4.63
CA GLY A 165 -3.15 -12.04 -6.08
C GLY A 165 -3.70 -10.71 -6.61
N ILE A 166 -3.26 -10.37 -7.83
CA ILE A 166 -3.83 -9.30 -8.64
C ILE A 166 -5.24 -9.72 -9.03
N PHE A 167 -6.25 -9.15 -8.37
CA PHE A 167 -7.60 -9.25 -8.91
C PHE A 167 -7.65 -8.40 -10.18
N PRO A 168 -8.10 -8.95 -11.33
CA PRO A 168 -8.38 -8.13 -12.50
C PRO A 168 -9.30 -6.98 -12.08
N PRO A 169 -9.02 -5.73 -12.48
CA PRO A 169 -9.84 -4.58 -12.10
C PRO A 169 -11.31 -4.71 -12.54
N THR A 170 -11.62 -5.69 -13.39
CA THR A 170 -12.96 -6.00 -13.89
C THR A 170 -13.82 -6.88 -12.96
N GLN A 171 -13.28 -7.42 -11.87
CA GLN A 171 -14.08 -8.16 -10.90
C GLN A 171 -14.34 -7.33 -9.65
N VAL A 172 -15.60 -6.97 -9.45
CA VAL A 172 -16.15 -6.57 -8.14
C VAL A 172 -16.13 -7.83 -7.27
N ALA A 173 -14.94 -8.23 -6.82
CA ALA A 173 -14.77 -9.41 -5.99
C ALA A 173 -15.33 -9.12 -4.60
N GLY A 174 -16.28 -9.95 -4.17
CA GLY A 174 -16.94 -9.84 -2.87
C GLY A 174 -15.95 -9.72 -1.71
N THR A 175 -16.16 -8.68 -0.90
CA THR A 175 -15.97 -8.63 0.56
C THR A 175 -14.71 -9.23 1.21
N ARG A 176 -13.58 -9.36 0.49
CA ARG A 176 -12.27 -9.43 1.14
C ARG A 176 -11.58 -8.07 1.03
N ASN A 177 -11.92 -7.18 1.96
CA ASN A 177 -11.27 -5.88 2.13
C ASN A 177 -9.76 -6.09 2.36
N VAL A 178 -8.93 -5.12 1.96
CA VAL A 178 -7.48 -5.02 2.21
C VAL A 178 -7.08 -5.51 3.61
N TYR A 179 -7.86 -5.23 4.65
CA TYR A 179 -7.59 -5.73 6.01
C TYR A 179 -7.48 -7.25 6.11
N GLN A 180 -8.42 -7.99 5.50
CA GLN A 180 -8.39 -9.45 5.54
C GLN A 180 -7.20 -9.97 4.73
N ARG A 181 -6.91 -9.35 3.59
CA ARG A 181 -5.76 -9.72 2.77
C ARG A 181 -4.44 -9.56 3.53
N SER A 182 -4.27 -8.42 4.21
CA SER A 182 -3.10 -8.18 5.07
C SER A 182 -3.03 -9.17 6.23
N ARG A 183 -4.18 -9.53 6.82
CA ARG A 183 -4.22 -10.53 7.90
C ARG A 183 -3.82 -11.93 7.42
N ASP A 184 -4.30 -12.37 6.26
CA ASP A 184 -4.00 -13.68 5.71
C ASP A 184 -2.50 -13.82 5.40
N VAL A 185 -1.90 -12.80 4.75
CA VAL A 185 -0.46 -12.75 4.49
C VAL A 185 0.34 -12.71 5.79
N ARG A 186 -0.02 -11.83 6.74
CA ARG A 186 0.64 -11.73 8.05
C ARG A 186 0.62 -13.07 8.79
N ASN A 187 -0.56 -13.69 8.89
CA ASN A 187 -0.72 -14.95 9.61
C ASN A 187 0.17 -16.04 9.02
N TYR A 188 0.15 -16.17 7.70
CA TYR A 188 0.99 -17.15 7.02
C TYR A 188 2.49 -16.89 7.25
N VAL A 189 2.96 -15.66 7.06
CA VAL A 189 4.39 -15.30 7.20
C VAL A 189 4.89 -15.52 8.64
N LEU A 190 4.09 -15.14 9.63
CA LEU A 190 4.44 -15.35 11.04
C LEU A 190 4.44 -16.84 11.40
N MET A 191 3.46 -17.61 10.91
CA MET A 191 3.41 -19.06 11.15
C MET A 191 4.53 -19.82 10.43
N ARG A 192 4.89 -19.41 9.21
CA ARG A 192 6.02 -19.96 8.43
C ARG A 192 7.34 -19.77 9.17
N ALA A 193 7.55 -18.58 9.74
CA ALA A 193 8.75 -18.26 10.51
C ALA A 193 8.82 -18.98 11.87
N GLY A 194 7.65 -19.35 12.42
CA GLY A 194 7.53 -19.93 13.75
C GLY A 194 8.04 -18.96 14.82
N ALA A 195 9.12 -19.33 15.50
CA ALA A 195 9.72 -18.52 16.56
C ALA A 195 11.06 -17.87 16.18
N ASN A 196 11.51 -18.00 14.92
CA ASN A 196 12.82 -17.54 14.49
C ASN A 196 12.73 -16.49 13.37
N CYS A 197 13.60 -15.49 13.43
CA CYS A 197 13.76 -14.50 12.37
C CYS A 197 14.25 -15.18 11.08
N GLU A 198 13.55 -14.99 9.98
CA GLU A 198 13.93 -15.54 8.66
C GLU A 198 15.16 -14.83 8.06
N GLY A 199 15.46 -13.62 8.56
CA GLY A 199 16.64 -12.85 8.15
C GLY A 199 17.95 -13.30 8.79
N CYS A 200 17.96 -13.59 10.09
CA CYS A 200 19.18 -13.91 10.86
C CYS A 200 19.14 -15.24 11.62
N ASN A 201 18.04 -16.00 11.53
CA ASN A 201 17.80 -17.27 12.24
C ASN A 201 17.84 -17.18 13.78
N SER A 202 17.91 -15.98 14.36
CA SER A 202 17.83 -15.80 15.81
C SER A 202 16.38 -15.96 16.29
N PRO A 203 16.17 -16.45 17.53
CA PRO A 203 14.83 -16.52 18.10
C PRO A 203 14.22 -15.13 18.24
N ALA A 204 12.89 -15.07 18.23
CA ALA A 204 12.14 -13.85 18.53
C ALA A 204 12.59 -13.29 19.89
N PRO A 205 12.79 -11.96 20.00
CA PRO A 205 13.37 -11.34 21.19
C PRO A 205 12.47 -11.43 22.44
N PHE A 206 11.15 -11.55 22.24
CA PHE A 206 10.17 -11.67 23.32
C PHE A 206 8.86 -12.27 22.81
N ILE A 207 7.94 -12.54 23.74
CA ILE A 207 6.59 -13.06 23.49
C ILE A 207 5.58 -11.92 23.65
N ARG A 208 4.62 -11.82 22.72
CA ARG A 208 3.50 -10.86 22.77
C ARG A 208 2.56 -11.19 23.93
N LYS A 209 1.72 -10.22 24.31
CA LYS A 209 0.62 -10.41 25.28
C LYS A 209 -0.30 -11.57 24.91
N ASN A 210 -0.47 -11.83 23.61
CA ASN A 210 -1.28 -12.94 23.08
C ASN A 210 -0.54 -14.29 23.02
N GLY A 211 0.69 -14.39 23.53
CA GLY A 211 1.47 -15.63 23.57
C GLY A 211 2.30 -15.92 22.32
N SER A 212 2.17 -15.13 21.24
CA SER A 212 2.95 -15.36 20.00
C SER A 212 4.37 -14.79 20.06
N PRO A 213 5.36 -15.39 19.37
CA PRO A 213 6.71 -14.82 19.22
C PRO A 213 6.68 -13.47 18.49
N TYR A 214 7.42 -12.48 19.00
CA TYR A 214 7.47 -11.15 18.37
C TYR A 214 8.40 -11.12 17.16
N LEU A 215 7.81 -11.22 15.96
CA LEU A 215 8.45 -10.97 14.68
C LEU A 215 7.58 -10.02 13.84
N GLU A 216 8.20 -9.29 12.93
CA GLU A 216 7.61 -8.24 12.12
C GLU A 216 7.65 -8.66 10.64
N PRO A 217 6.50 -8.82 9.96
CA PRO A 217 6.47 -9.01 8.52
C PRO A 217 7.07 -7.78 7.82
N HIS A 218 8.01 -8.02 6.92
CA HIS A 218 8.73 -7.03 6.13
C HIS A 218 8.43 -7.24 4.64
N HIS A 219 8.02 -6.19 3.94
CA HIS A 219 7.72 -6.25 2.50
C HIS A 219 8.96 -5.92 1.68
N ILE A 220 9.63 -6.94 1.12
CA ILE A 220 10.93 -6.81 0.46
C ILE A 220 10.86 -5.96 -0.81
N ARG A 221 9.77 -6.04 -1.58
CA ARG A 221 9.61 -5.30 -2.84
C ARG A 221 9.19 -3.85 -2.65
N ARG A 222 8.74 -3.48 -1.46
CA ARG A 222 8.18 -2.17 -1.16
C ARG A 222 9.18 -1.38 -0.32
N VAL A 223 9.09 -0.06 -0.40
CA VAL A 223 9.91 0.84 0.43
C VAL A 223 9.28 1.03 1.83
N SER A 224 8.01 0.67 1.95
CA SER A 224 7.20 0.63 3.16
C SER A 224 6.62 -0.78 3.32
N ASP A 225 6.22 -1.18 4.52
CA ASP A 225 5.59 -2.50 4.74
C ASP A 225 4.14 -2.59 4.23
N GLY A 226 3.76 -1.70 3.30
CA GLY A 226 2.38 -1.30 3.17
C GLY A 226 1.54 -2.21 2.30
N GLY A 227 0.40 -2.70 2.79
CA GLY A 227 -0.63 -3.44 2.03
C GLY A 227 -0.26 -4.91 1.75
N PRO A 228 -1.22 -5.79 1.44
CA PRO A 228 -0.95 -7.20 1.19
C PRO A 228 -0.03 -7.35 -0.03
N ASP A 229 1.03 -8.14 0.11
CA ASP A 229 1.95 -8.51 -0.97
C ASP A 229 2.03 -10.03 -1.08
N ASP A 230 2.55 -10.52 -2.20
CA ASP A 230 2.77 -11.95 -2.38
C ASP A 230 3.68 -12.46 -1.25
N PRO A 231 3.31 -13.55 -0.55
CA PRO A 231 4.15 -14.12 0.51
C PRO A 231 5.58 -14.46 0.11
N ALA A 232 5.85 -14.61 -1.19
CA ALA A 232 7.20 -14.75 -1.74
C ALA A 232 8.06 -13.48 -1.57
N PHE A 233 7.45 -12.32 -1.29
CA PHE A 233 8.10 -11.03 -1.06
C PHE A 233 7.84 -10.46 0.33
N VAL A 234 7.25 -11.24 1.24
CA VAL A 234 7.08 -10.86 2.64
C VAL A 234 7.87 -11.82 3.52
N ILE A 235 8.73 -11.26 4.38
CA ILE A 235 9.64 -12.01 5.24
C ILE A 235 9.46 -11.60 6.71
N SER A 236 9.47 -12.56 7.61
CA SER A 236 9.32 -12.35 9.05
C SER A 236 10.68 -12.04 9.69
N LEU A 237 10.85 -10.82 10.21
CA LEU A 237 12.11 -10.35 10.77
C LEU A 237 12.00 -10.09 12.28
N CYS A 238 13.13 -10.19 12.99
CA CYS A 238 13.22 -9.60 14.33
C CYS A 238 13.40 -8.07 14.22
N PRO A 239 13.14 -7.32 15.31
CA PRO A 239 13.21 -5.86 15.30
C PRO A 239 14.57 -5.29 14.87
N ASN A 240 15.66 -6.00 15.17
CA ASN A 240 17.00 -5.60 14.74
C ASN A 240 17.18 -5.74 13.22
N CYS A 241 16.70 -6.85 12.64
CA CYS A 241 16.78 -7.09 11.20
C CYS A 241 15.84 -6.15 10.44
N HIS A 242 14.61 -5.97 10.93
CA HIS A 242 13.63 -5.04 10.36
C HIS A 242 14.17 -3.61 10.37
N ARG A 243 14.64 -3.14 11.52
CA ARG A 243 15.24 -1.81 11.64
C ARG A 243 16.50 -1.64 10.79
N ARG A 244 17.32 -2.69 10.60
CA ARG A 244 18.48 -2.64 9.71
C ARG A 244 18.06 -2.39 8.26
N VAL A 245 16.96 -2.98 7.79
CA VAL A 245 16.46 -2.71 6.43
C VAL A 245 16.10 -1.23 6.27
N HIS A 246 15.35 -0.66 7.21
CA HIS A 246 14.86 0.71 7.09
C HIS A 246 15.84 1.81 7.49
N ALA A 247 16.74 1.55 8.44
CA ALA A 247 17.61 2.56 9.05
C ALA A 247 19.10 2.23 8.97
N GLY A 248 19.46 1.01 8.55
CA GLY A 248 20.85 0.61 8.37
C GLY A 248 21.46 1.25 7.13
N LYS A 249 22.74 1.63 7.22
CA LYS A 249 23.51 2.13 6.06
C LYS A 249 23.54 1.13 4.91
N ASP A 250 23.54 -0.15 5.24
CA ASP A 250 23.52 -1.28 4.31
C ASP A 250 22.11 -1.85 4.10
N GLY A 251 21.06 -1.15 4.55
CA GLY A 251 19.66 -1.59 4.46
C GLY A 251 19.24 -2.08 3.07
N PRO A 252 19.50 -1.32 1.97
CA PRO A 252 19.20 -1.78 0.62
C PRO A 252 19.91 -3.08 0.24
N ALA A 253 21.21 -3.18 0.52
CA ALA A 253 21.98 -4.39 0.24
C ALA A 253 21.52 -5.59 1.11
N TYR A 254 21.11 -5.32 2.36
CA TYR A 254 20.53 -6.35 3.22
C TYR A 254 19.17 -6.82 2.68
N ASN A 255 18.33 -5.90 2.20
CA ASN A 255 17.04 -6.24 1.57
C ASN A 255 17.22 -7.11 0.32
N ASP A 256 18.24 -6.86 -0.50
CA ASP A 256 18.59 -7.72 -1.65
C ASP A 256 19.00 -9.14 -1.20
N ILE A 257 19.73 -9.26 -0.09
CA ILE A 257 20.07 -10.56 0.50
C ILE A 257 18.80 -11.28 0.99
N LEU A 258 17.85 -10.56 1.61
CA LEU A 258 16.56 -11.14 2.02
C LEU A 258 15.76 -11.62 0.81
N LEU A 259 15.75 -10.85 -0.28
CA LEU A 259 15.09 -11.24 -1.53
C LEU A 259 15.67 -12.54 -2.09
N ALA A 260 17.00 -12.69 -2.09
CA ALA A 260 17.65 -13.92 -2.53
C ALA A 260 17.31 -15.11 -1.61
N LYS A 261 17.24 -14.89 -0.28
CA LYS A 261 16.83 -15.93 0.67
C LYS A 261 15.38 -16.38 0.47
N MET A 262 14.48 -15.49 0.06
CA MET A 262 13.08 -15.87 -0.15
C MET A 262 12.90 -16.99 -1.18
N GLN A 263 13.82 -17.13 -2.14
CA GLN A 263 13.77 -18.22 -3.12
C GLN A 263 13.85 -19.62 -2.48
N SER A 264 14.50 -19.74 -1.30
CA SER A 264 14.53 -21.01 -0.55
C SER A 264 13.47 -21.10 0.53
N ILE A 265 13.04 -19.97 1.09
CA ILE A 265 12.03 -19.92 2.17
C ILE A 265 10.62 -20.14 1.61
N GLU A 266 10.29 -19.44 0.52
CA GLU A 266 8.97 -19.47 -0.12
C GLU A 266 9.17 -19.49 -1.64
N PRO A 267 9.52 -20.66 -2.21
CA PRO A 267 9.65 -20.81 -3.65
C PRO A 267 8.28 -20.60 -4.33
N ASN A 268 8.30 -19.85 -5.44
CA ASN A 268 7.11 -19.54 -6.24
C ASN A 268 6.32 -20.80 -6.63
#